data_AF-A0A7W0SIZ2-F1
#
_entry.id   AF-A0A7W0SIZ2-F1
#
_cell.length_a   1.000
_cell.length_b   1.000
_cell.length_c   1.000
_cell.angle_alpha   90.00
_cell.angle_beta   90.00
_cell.angle_gamma   90.00
#
_symmetry.space_group_name_H-M   'P 1'
#
loop_
_entity.id
_entity.type
_entity.pdbx_description
1 polymer ?
#
loop_
_entity_poly.entity_id
_entity_poly.type
_entity_poly.pdbx_seq_one_letter_code
_entity_poly.pdbx_strand_id
1 'polypeptide(L)'
;MAWDEPGSTALIVPVPAAEAVIGDLNRRYTPSGEEGVPAHVTLIVPFTHAREFTADREADVGAVLRRFRSFPFTLVRLRRFEDAGVLYLAPEPAEPFVEMIQALVAAFPEHPPYEGQHATIVPHVTIAELAEPNVMSQVRVGMRDALPIEAIADRVLLIERTEEVRWEVRRTFELEPVPSDPRSTLLSPAEDLPHA
;
A
#
# COMPACT_ATOMS: atom_id res chain seq x y z
N MET A 1 -20.72 -10.24 3.22
CA MET A 1 -19.86 -10.77 4.30
C MET A 1 -19.39 -9.55 5.06
N ALA A 2 -19.35 -9.55 6.39
CA ALA A 2 -18.87 -8.37 7.11
C ALA A 2 -17.34 -8.39 7.01
N TRP A 3 -16.72 -7.46 6.28
CA TRP A 3 -15.27 -7.48 5.97
C TRP A 3 -14.39 -7.28 7.21
N ASP A 4 -15.03 -7.03 8.34
CA ASP A 4 -14.52 -6.82 9.68
C ASP A 4 -14.79 -8.02 10.60
N GLU A 5 -15.14 -9.21 10.07
CA GLU A 5 -15.22 -10.43 10.88
C GLU A 5 -13.83 -11.06 11.11
N PRO A 6 -13.60 -11.71 12.27
CA PRO A 6 -12.39 -12.50 12.51
C PRO A 6 -12.16 -13.54 11.40
N GLY A 7 -10.93 -13.66 10.94
CA GLY A 7 -10.54 -14.50 9.81
C GLY A 7 -10.67 -13.82 8.44
N SER A 8 -11.22 -12.60 8.35
CA SER A 8 -11.14 -11.79 7.13
C SER A 8 -9.69 -11.52 6.76
N THR A 9 -9.35 -11.60 5.48
CA THR A 9 -8.00 -11.28 5.01
C THR A 9 -7.99 -10.14 3.99
N ALA A 10 -6.83 -9.52 3.83
CA ALA A 10 -6.58 -8.51 2.81
C ALA A 10 -5.15 -8.63 2.25
N LEU A 11 -4.97 -8.23 1.00
CA LEU A 11 -3.65 -8.05 0.38
C LEU A 11 -3.31 -6.57 0.33
N ILE A 12 -2.16 -6.21 0.91
CA ILE A 12 -1.70 -4.82 0.99
C ILE A 12 -0.23 -4.69 0.62
N VAL A 13 0.17 -3.51 0.13
CA VAL A 13 1.58 -3.09 0.09
C VAL A 13 1.84 -2.16 1.27
N PRO A 14 2.66 -2.54 2.26
CA PRO A 14 2.98 -1.66 3.37
C PRO A 14 3.84 -0.47 2.90
N VAL A 15 3.71 0.68 3.55
CA VAL A 15 4.47 1.90 3.25
C VAL A 15 5.17 2.41 4.52
N PRO A 16 6.22 1.72 5.02
CA PRO A 16 6.90 2.11 6.26
C PRO A 16 7.48 3.52 6.23
N ALA A 17 7.89 4.00 5.05
CA ALA A 17 8.42 5.36 4.88
C ALA A 17 7.39 6.46 5.25
N ALA A 18 6.09 6.15 5.21
CA ALA A 18 5.04 7.08 5.59
C ALA A 18 4.73 7.08 7.09
N GLU A 19 5.16 6.07 7.86
CA GLU A 19 4.81 5.91 9.28
C GLU A 19 5.23 7.11 10.14
N ALA A 20 6.43 7.65 9.89
CA ALA A 20 6.93 8.80 10.64
C ALA A 20 6.09 10.07 10.44
N VAL A 21 5.33 10.14 9.35
CA VAL A 21 4.56 11.31 8.95
C VAL A 21 3.07 11.13 9.24
N ILE A 22 2.50 9.97 8.91
CA ILE A 22 1.06 9.73 8.97
C ILE A 22 0.66 8.62 9.94
N GLY A 23 1.60 7.88 10.54
CA GLY A 23 1.27 6.70 11.36
C GLY A 23 0.35 7.02 12.54
N ASP A 24 0.61 8.11 13.26
CA ASP A 24 -0.26 8.56 14.36
C ASP A 24 -1.65 9.00 13.88
N LEU A 25 -1.72 9.64 12.72
CA LEU A 25 -2.99 10.07 12.12
C LEU A 25 -3.81 8.86 11.68
N ASN A 26 -3.18 7.92 10.99
CA ASN A 26 -3.78 6.69 10.53
C ASN A 26 -4.34 5.88 11.72
N ARG A 27 -3.55 5.66 12.78
CA ARG A 27 -3.99 4.98 14.00
C ARG A 27 -5.18 5.64 14.70
N ARG A 28 -5.27 6.97 14.64
CA ARG A 28 -6.30 7.73 15.35
C ARG A 28 -7.59 7.91 14.54
N TYR A 29 -7.48 7.94 13.22
CA TYR A 29 -8.57 8.41 12.35
C TYR A 29 -9.00 7.40 11.29
N THR A 30 -8.48 6.17 11.33
CA THR A 30 -8.90 5.07 10.47
C THR A 30 -9.18 3.82 11.32
N PRO A 31 -10.24 3.05 11.03
CA PRO A 31 -10.50 1.78 11.72
C PRO A 31 -9.33 0.80 11.55
N SER A 32 -8.80 0.65 10.35
CA SER A 32 -7.69 -0.27 10.06
C SER A 32 -6.41 0.09 10.83
N GLY A 33 -6.08 1.39 10.91
CA GLY A 33 -4.96 1.87 11.70
C GLY A 33 -5.13 1.62 13.21
N GLU A 34 -6.33 1.86 13.74
CA GLU A 34 -6.65 1.58 15.15
C GLU A 34 -6.47 0.08 15.46
N GLU A 35 -6.85 -0.78 14.52
CA GLU A 35 -6.70 -2.24 14.59
C GLU A 35 -5.26 -2.73 14.26
N GLY A 36 -4.30 -1.82 14.00
CA GLY A 36 -2.88 -2.13 13.89
C GLY A 36 -2.33 -2.32 12.47
N VAL A 37 -3.12 -2.06 11.42
CA VAL A 37 -2.62 -2.05 10.04
C VAL A 37 -1.70 -0.83 9.85
N PRO A 38 -0.46 -1.00 9.35
CA PRO A 38 0.41 0.15 9.06
C PRO A 38 -0.14 0.97 7.88
N ALA A 39 0.42 2.15 7.63
CA ALA A 39 0.26 2.87 6.38
C ALA A 39 0.51 1.92 5.20
N HIS A 40 -0.45 1.85 4.29
CA HIS A 40 -0.46 0.85 3.22
C HIS A 40 -1.20 1.35 1.99
N VAL A 41 -0.94 0.69 0.86
CA VAL A 41 -1.81 0.69 -0.32
C VAL A 41 -2.58 -0.62 -0.35
N THR A 42 -3.90 -0.56 -0.38
CA THR A 42 -4.75 -1.75 -0.49
C THR A 42 -4.72 -2.30 -1.91
N LEU A 43 -4.50 -3.61 -2.03
CA LEU A 43 -4.61 -4.32 -3.31
C LEU A 43 -5.97 -5.00 -3.45
N ILE A 44 -6.34 -5.84 -2.47
CA ILE A 44 -7.64 -6.51 -2.39
C ILE A 44 -8.10 -6.55 -0.94
N VAL A 45 -9.35 -6.16 -0.70
CA VAL A 45 -10.09 -6.39 0.53
C VAL A 45 -11.59 -6.43 0.22
N PRO A 46 -12.38 -7.32 0.86
CA PRO A 46 -11.92 -8.53 1.53
C PRO A 46 -11.29 -9.52 0.52
N PHE A 47 -10.41 -10.39 1.01
CA PHE A 47 -9.87 -11.52 0.27
C PHE A 47 -10.34 -12.85 0.91
N THR A 48 -9.83 -13.99 0.44
CA THR A 48 -10.19 -15.33 0.94
C THR A 48 -10.10 -15.42 2.46
N HIS A 49 -11.17 -15.87 3.12
CA HIS A 49 -11.17 -16.07 4.58
C HIS A 49 -10.00 -16.98 5.00
N ALA A 50 -9.35 -16.70 6.14
CA ALA A 50 -8.12 -17.36 6.56
C ALA A 50 -8.19 -18.90 6.61
N ARG A 51 -9.33 -19.45 7.07
CA ARG A 51 -9.64 -20.89 7.05
C ARG A 51 -9.66 -21.52 5.64
N GLU A 52 -9.91 -20.73 4.60
CA GLU A 52 -9.99 -21.12 3.19
C GLU A 52 -8.69 -20.76 2.43
N PHE A 53 -7.75 -20.07 3.08
CA PHE A 53 -6.44 -19.74 2.52
C PHE A 53 -5.50 -20.96 2.63
N THR A 54 -5.59 -21.85 1.64
CA THR A 54 -4.79 -23.09 1.53
C THR A 54 -3.39 -22.82 0.95
N ALA A 55 -2.52 -23.84 1.01
CA ALA A 55 -1.20 -23.78 0.37
C ALA A 55 -1.28 -23.59 -1.15
N ASP A 56 -2.28 -24.18 -1.81
CA ASP A 56 -2.50 -23.98 -3.26
C ASP A 56 -2.89 -22.53 -3.55
N ARG A 57 -3.80 -21.96 -2.75
CA ARG A 57 -4.20 -20.56 -2.87
C ARG A 57 -3.03 -19.61 -2.66
N GLU A 58 -2.18 -19.91 -1.69
CA GLU A 58 -0.96 -19.15 -1.45
C GLU A 58 0.02 -19.24 -2.63
N ALA A 59 0.20 -20.44 -3.20
CA ALA A 59 1.03 -20.63 -4.38
C ALA A 59 0.49 -19.85 -5.59
N ASP A 60 -0.83 -19.78 -5.76
CA ASP A 60 -1.48 -18.98 -6.81
C ASP A 60 -1.21 -17.48 -6.62
N VAL A 61 -1.35 -16.96 -5.38
CA VAL A 61 -1.02 -15.55 -5.07
C VAL A 61 0.45 -15.29 -5.38
N GLY A 62 1.35 -16.18 -4.94
CA GLY A 62 2.77 -16.09 -5.24
C GLY A 62 3.06 -16.09 -6.75
N ALA A 63 2.39 -16.94 -7.53
CA ALA A 63 2.57 -17.02 -8.97
C ALA A 63 2.17 -15.71 -9.68
N VAL A 64 1.10 -15.05 -9.23
CA VAL A 64 0.71 -13.72 -9.73
C VAL A 64 1.76 -12.68 -9.37
N LEU A 65 2.15 -12.61 -8.09
CA LEU A 65 3.03 -11.56 -7.58
C LEU A 65 4.47 -11.65 -8.10
N ARG A 66 4.96 -12.86 -8.42
CA ARG A 66 6.29 -13.07 -9.02
C ARG A 66 6.48 -12.41 -10.39
N ARG A 67 5.40 -11.95 -11.03
CA ARG A 67 5.45 -11.20 -12.29
C ARG A 67 5.86 -9.73 -12.07
N PHE A 68 5.78 -9.25 -10.83
CA PHE A 68 6.05 -7.88 -10.47
C PHE A 68 7.44 -7.77 -9.82
N ARG A 69 8.15 -6.71 -10.19
CA ARG A 69 9.39 -6.31 -9.54
C ARG A 69 9.08 -5.33 -8.43
N SER A 70 10.00 -5.15 -7.47
CA SER A 70 9.93 -3.98 -6.60
C SER A 70 10.01 -2.71 -7.44
N PHE A 71 9.34 -1.64 -7.01
CA PHE A 71 9.35 -0.38 -7.75
C PHE A 71 9.32 0.82 -6.79
N PRO A 72 10.03 1.92 -7.12
CA PRO A 72 9.92 3.15 -6.38
C PRO A 72 8.60 3.85 -6.69
N PHE A 73 8.06 4.55 -5.70
CA PHE A 73 6.94 5.46 -5.87
C PHE A 73 7.07 6.62 -4.90
N THR A 74 6.38 7.71 -5.19
CA THR A 74 6.40 8.92 -4.36
C THR A 74 4.97 9.30 -4.00
N LEU A 75 4.74 9.58 -2.72
CA LEU A 75 3.50 10.19 -2.24
C LEU A 75 3.67 11.72 -2.33
N VAL A 76 3.07 12.33 -3.34
CA VAL A 76 3.28 13.76 -3.65
C VAL A 76 2.05 14.62 -3.40
N ARG A 77 0.86 14.02 -3.37
CA ARG A 77 -0.41 14.75 -3.39
C ARG A 77 -1.39 14.20 -2.38
N LEU A 78 -1.88 15.10 -1.54
CA LEU A 78 -3.02 14.88 -0.67
C LEU A 78 -4.33 15.05 -1.44
N ARG A 79 -5.16 14.03 -1.44
CA ARG A 79 -6.46 14.00 -2.10
C ARG A 79 -7.55 13.52 -1.14
N ARG A 80 -8.81 13.61 -1.59
CA ARG A 80 -9.97 13.20 -0.82
C ARG A 80 -10.97 12.47 -1.72
N PHE A 81 -11.57 11.41 -1.21
CA PHE A 81 -12.81 10.87 -1.77
C PHE A 81 -13.97 11.62 -1.13
N GLU A 82 -14.60 12.53 -1.87
CA GLU A 82 -15.63 13.42 -1.30
C GLU A 82 -16.84 12.63 -0.78
N ASP A 83 -17.27 11.61 -1.50
CA ASP A 83 -18.46 10.81 -1.15
C ASP A 83 -18.24 9.95 0.12
N ALA A 84 -17.01 9.49 0.34
CA ALA A 84 -16.64 8.63 1.47
C ALA A 84 -15.97 9.41 2.61
N GLY A 85 -15.68 10.70 2.43
CA GLY A 85 -14.97 11.53 3.40
C GLY A 85 -13.49 11.19 3.62
N VAL A 86 -12.93 10.23 2.87
CA VAL A 86 -11.59 9.68 3.10
C VAL A 86 -10.49 10.60 2.59
N LEU A 87 -9.54 10.97 3.45
CA LEU A 87 -8.34 11.73 3.14
C LEU A 87 -7.16 10.79 2.93
N TYR A 88 -6.44 10.94 1.80
CA TYR A 88 -5.39 10.00 1.41
C TYR A 88 -4.26 10.66 0.63
N LEU A 89 -3.12 9.95 0.54
CA LEU A 89 -2.01 10.28 -0.36
C LEU A 89 -2.07 9.40 -1.60
N ALA A 90 -1.92 10.00 -2.78
CA ALA A 90 -1.86 9.28 -4.04
C ALA A 90 -0.38 8.92 -4.37
N PRO A 91 -0.06 7.65 -4.68
CA PRO A 91 1.25 7.26 -5.17
C PRO A 91 1.46 7.69 -6.63
N GLU A 92 2.67 8.10 -6.96
CA GLU A 92 3.13 8.38 -8.33
C GLU A 92 4.47 7.64 -8.58
N PRO A 93 4.57 6.75 -9.58
CA PRO A 93 3.51 6.30 -10.49
C PRO A 93 2.45 5.43 -9.79
N ALA A 94 1.20 5.54 -10.23
CA ALA A 94 0.09 4.71 -9.72
C ALA A 94 -0.08 3.42 -10.54
N GLU A 95 0.39 3.43 -11.78
CA GLU A 95 0.21 2.40 -12.79
C GLU A 95 0.66 1.02 -12.31
N PRO A 96 1.83 0.83 -11.66
CA PRO A 96 2.24 -0.49 -11.19
C PRO A 96 1.29 -1.09 -10.13
N PHE A 97 0.71 -0.26 -9.27
CA PHE A 97 -0.31 -0.71 -8.32
C PHE A 97 -1.59 -1.12 -9.03
N VAL A 98 -2.04 -0.33 -10.02
CA VAL A 98 -3.24 -0.66 -10.81
C VAL A 98 -3.05 -1.99 -11.55
N GLU A 99 -1.91 -2.20 -12.19
CA GLU A 99 -1.58 -3.45 -12.90
C GLU A 99 -1.55 -4.64 -11.93
N MET A 100 -0.99 -4.47 -10.73
CA MET A 100 -0.96 -5.50 -9.70
C MET A 100 -2.35 -5.88 -9.22
N ILE A 101 -3.21 -4.89 -8.95
CA ILE A 101 -4.60 -5.11 -8.55
C ILE A 101 -5.36 -5.84 -9.66
N GLN A 102 -5.23 -5.39 -10.91
CA GLN A 102 -5.89 -6.04 -12.05
C GLN A 102 -5.43 -7.49 -12.25
N ALA A 103 -4.14 -7.77 -12.08
CA ALA A 103 -3.62 -9.13 -12.19
C ALA A 103 -4.15 -10.05 -11.08
N LEU A 104 -4.26 -9.55 -9.85
CA LEU A 104 -4.86 -10.29 -8.74
C LEU A 104 -6.37 -10.50 -8.97
N VAL A 105 -7.11 -9.50 -9.44
CA VAL A 105 -8.53 -9.63 -9.81
C VAL A 105 -8.75 -10.66 -10.92
N ALA A 106 -7.88 -10.70 -11.92
CA ALA A 106 -7.97 -11.67 -13.01
C ALA A 106 -7.73 -13.11 -12.52
N ALA A 107 -6.88 -13.30 -11.52
CA ALA A 107 -6.59 -14.61 -10.92
C ALA A 107 -7.64 -15.03 -9.88
N PHE A 108 -8.26 -14.06 -9.20
CA PHE A 108 -9.23 -14.26 -8.13
C PHE A 108 -10.52 -13.45 -8.38
N PRO A 109 -11.27 -13.76 -9.46
CA PRO A 109 -12.46 -13.00 -9.84
C PRO A 109 -13.58 -13.04 -8.80
N GLU A 110 -13.57 -14.02 -7.89
CA GLU A 110 -14.45 -14.13 -6.74
C GLU A 110 -14.18 -13.09 -5.63
N HIS A 111 -13.05 -12.38 -5.70
CA HIS A 111 -12.60 -11.40 -4.70
C HIS A 111 -12.27 -10.03 -5.33
N PRO A 112 -13.23 -9.33 -5.96
CA PRO A 112 -12.98 -7.99 -6.46
C PRO A 112 -12.70 -7.00 -5.31
N PRO A 113 -11.77 -6.04 -5.47
CA PRO A 113 -11.49 -5.01 -4.47
C PRO A 113 -12.76 -4.30 -4.02
N TYR A 114 -12.92 -4.15 -2.70
CA TYR A 114 -14.08 -3.58 -2.05
C TYR A 114 -15.40 -4.24 -2.51
N GLU A 115 -15.38 -5.55 -2.76
CA GLU A 115 -16.46 -6.34 -3.36
C GLU A 115 -17.04 -5.74 -4.65
N GLY A 116 -16.25 -4.97 -5.41
CA GLY A 116 -16.70 -4.32 -6.64
C GLY A 116 -17.58 -3.08 -6.42
N GLN A 117 -17.59 -2.50 -5.21
CA GLN A 117 -18.35 -1.27 -4.92
C GLN A 117 -17.89 -0.05 -5.71
N HIS A 118 -16.66 -0.05 -6.22
CA HIS A 118 -16.08 1.07 -6.94
C HIS A 118 -15.79 0.71 -8.40
N ALA A 119 -16.30 1.54 -9.31
CA ALA A 119 -16.08 1.37 -10.75
C ALA A 119 -14.63 1.65 -11.18
N THR A 120 -13.87 2.39 -10.37
CA THR A 120 -12.47 2.78 -10.65
C THR A 120 -11.58 2.36 -9.49
N ILE A 121 -10.47 1.69 -9.82
CA ILE A 121 -9.41 1.37 -8.87
C ILE A 121 -8.54 2.61 -8.69
N VAL A 122 -8.47 3.12 -7.47
CA VAL A 122 -7.61 4.25 -7.11
C VAL A 122 -6.65 3.80 -6.01
N PRO A 123 -5.39 3.46 -6.33
CA PRO A 123 -4.39 3.16 -5.31
C PRO A 123 -4.15 4.39 -4.43
N HIS A 124 -4.14 4.20 -3.12
CA HIS A 124 -3.99 5.30 -2.17
C HIS A 124 -3.45 4.82 -0.82
N VAL A 125 -2.84 5.74 -0.07
CA VAL A 125 -2.49 5.54 1.35
C VAL A 125 -3.42 6.39 2.20
N THR A 126 -4.30 5.73 2.95
CA THR A 126 -5.29 6.41 3.79
C THR A 126 -4.66 7.05 5.01
N ILE A 127 -4.97 8.32 5.23
CA ILE A 127 -4.55 9.08 6.42
C ILE A 127 -5.68 9.14 7.45
N ALA A 128 -6.91 9.39 6.99
CA ALA A 128 -8.06 9.57 7.85
C ALA A 128 -9.36 9.26 7.09
N GLU A 129 -10.29 8.60 7.77
CA GLU A 129 -11.64 8.30 7.29
C GLU A 129 -12.70 8.98 8.18
N LEU A 130 -12.47 8.97 9.50
CA LEU A 130 -13.45 9.39 10.51
C LEU A 130 -13.16 10.77 11.12
N ALA A 131 -12.24 11.55 10.54
CA ALA A 131 -11.86 12.84 11.11
C ALA A 131 -12.83 13.97 10.73
N GLU A 132 -13.13 14.83 11.70
CA GLU A 132 -13.95 16.02 11.48
C GLU A 132 -13.30 16.96 10.43
N PRO A 133 -14.10 17.77 9.70
CA PRO A 133 -13.58 18.64 8.65
C PRO A 133 -12.44 19.59 9.07
N ASN A 134 -12.46 20.06 10.32
CA ASN A 134 -11.39 20.91 10.87
C ASN A 134 -10.09 20.12 11.04
N VAL A 135 -10.16 18.88 11.55
CA VAL A 135 -9.00 17.99 11.67
C VAL A 135 -8.42 17.68 10.30
N MET A 136 -9.26 17.36 9.32
CA MET A 136 -8.83 17.14 7.93
C MET A 136 -8.09 18.35 7.34
N SER A 137 -8.55 19.56 7.67
CA SER A 137 -7.91 20.81 7.25
C SER A 137 -6.55 21.02 7.92
N GLN A 138 -6.43 20.70 9.21
CA GLN A 138 -5.16 20.75 9.95
C GLN A 138 -4.15 19.75 9.42
N VAL A 139 -4.56 18.50 9.18
CA VAL A 139 -3.73 17.47 8.54
C VAL A 139 -3.24 17.97 7.18
N ARG A 140 -4.13 18.57 6.37
CA ARG A 140 -3.75 19.12 5.06
C ARG A 140 -2.69 20.20 5.13
N VAL A 141 -2.72 21.06 6.14
CA VAL A 141 -1.68 22.09 6.34
C VAL A 141 -0.38 21.44 6.77
N GLY A 142 -0.42 20.54 7.76
CA GLY A 142 0.77 19.86 8.27
C GLY A 142 1.49 18.97 7.24
N MET A 143 0.77 18.42 6.27
CA MET A 143 1.36 17.61 5.20
C MET A 143 2.19 18.40 4.19
N ARG A 144 2.06 19.74 4.10
CA ARG A 144 2.77 20.52 3.08
C ARG A 144 4.29 20.41 3.18
N ASP A 145 4.82 20.38 4.41
CA ASP A 145 6.26 20.33 4.67
C ASP A 145 6.80 18.91 4.74
N ALA A 146 5.91 17.91 4.80
CA ALA A 146 6.27 16.49 4.93
C ALA A 146 6.23 15.73 3.60
N LEU A 147 5.75 16.36 2.52
CA LEU A 147 5.73 15.80 1.18
C LEU A 147 6.86 16.42 0.33
N PRO A 148 7.45 15.69 -0.62
CA PRO A 148 7.12 14.31 -1.01
C PRO A 148 7.67 13.25 -0.04
N ILE A 149 6.96 12.12 0.08
CA ILE A 149 7.49 10.91 0.76
C ILE A 149 7.91 9.91 -0.33
N GLU A 150 9.20 9.61 -0.38
CA GLU A 150 9.76 8.57 -1.25
C GLU A 150 9.64 7.20 -0.59
N ALA A 151 9.20 6.20 -1.35
CA ALA A 151 8.98 4.84 -0.87
C ALA A 151 9.30 3.79 -1.95
N ILE A 152 9.43 2.55 -1.51
CA ILE A 152 9.62 1.40 -2.39
C ILE A 152 8.53 0.39 -2.05
N ALA A 153 7.80 -0.07 -3.07
CA ALA A 153 6.95 -1.24 -2.95
C ALA A 153 7.84 -2.47 -3.16
N ASP A 154 8.24 -3.13 -2.07
CA ASP A 154 9.16 -4.27 -2.08
C ASP A 154 8.50 -5.60 -1.70
N ARG A 155 7.33 -5.56 -1.07
CA ARG A 155 6.59 -6.74 -0.63
C ARG A 155 5.09 -6.51 -0.60
N VAL A 156 4.35 -7.60 -0.69
CA VAL A 156 2.92 -7.66 -0.43
C VAL A 156 2.69 -8.46 0.84
N LEU A 157 1.82 -7.98 1.71
CA LEU A 157 1.40 -8.68 2.91
C LEU A 157 -0.01 -9.22 2.70
N LEU A 158 -0.19 -10.49 3.02
CA LEU A 158 -1.50 -11.01 3.40
C LEU A 158 -1.66 -10.76 4.90
N ILE A 159 -2.62 -9.92 5.25
CA ILE A 159 -3.01 -9.65 6.63
C ILE A 159 -4.32 -10.38 6.95
N GLU A 160 -4.48 -10.79 8.20
CA GLU A 160 -5.67 -11.45 8.73
C GLU A 160 -6.17 -10.68 9.96
N ARG A 161 -7.48 -10.49 10.05
CA ARG A 161 -8.11 -9.91 11.23
C ARG A 161 -8.35 -10.99 12.29
N THR A 162 -7.79 -10.83 13.49
CA THR A 162 -7.91 -11.78 14.59
C THR A 162 -9.20 -11.58 15.38
N GLU A 163 -9.49 -12.53 16.29
CA GLU A 163 -10.58 -12.45 17.27
C GLU A 163 -10.43 -11.24 18.21
N GLU A 164 -9.21 -10.72 18.42
CA GLU A 164 -8.97 -9.53 19.25
C GLU A 164 -9.17 -8.20 18.50
N VAL A 165 -9.82 -8.21 17.33
CA VAL A 165 -10.05 -7.00 16.54
C VAL A 165 -8.72 -6.31 16.18
N ARG A 166 -7.75 -7.12 15.75
CA ARG A 166 -6.44 -6.66 15.28
C ARG A 166 -6.12 -7.28 13.94
N TRP A 167 -5.34 -6.59 13.12
CA TRP A 167 -4.78 -7.16 11.91
C TRP A 167 -3.35 -7.62 12.15
N GLU A 168 -3.07 -8.87 11.81
CA GLU A 168 -1.74 -9.46 11.89
C GLU A 168 -1.25 -9.93 10.52
N VAL A 169 0.07 -9.91 10.33
CA VAL A 169 0.67 -10.43 9.11
C VAL A 169 0.60 -11.95 9.13
N ARG A 170 -0.19 -12.50 8.21
CA ARG A 170 -0.28 -13.95 7.99
C ARG A 170 0.83 -14.43 7.08
N ARG A 171 1.09 -13.74 5.96
CA ARG A 171 2.14 -14.08 4.98
C ARG A 171 2.74 -12.84 4.33
N THR A 172 4.00 -12.96 3.93
CA THR A 172 4.73 -11.95 3.16
C THR A 172 5.14 -12.55 1.81
N PHE A 173 4.93 -11.79 0.74
CA PHE A 173 5.37 -12.10 -0.62
C PHE A 173 6.36 -11.02 -1.07
N GLU A 174 7.64 -11.38 -1.15
CA GLU A 174 8.68 -10.47 -1.64
C GLU A 174 8.54 -10.22 -3.14
N LEU A 175 8.66 -8.97 -3.56
CA LEU A 175 8.77 -8.59 -4.96
C LEU A 175 10.24 -8.61 -5.37
N GLU A 176 10.54 -9.23 -6.51
CA GLU A 176 11.94 -9.38 -6.91
C GLU A 176 12.55 -7.99 -7.19
N PRO A 177 13.74 -7.67 -6.67
CA PRO A 177 14.38 -6.37 -6.93
C PRO A 177 14.54 -6.09 -8.42
N VAL A 178 14.47 -4.82 -8.81
CA VAL A 178 14.98 -4.41 -10.12
C VAL A 178 16.48 -4.70 -10.14
N PRO A 179 17.00 -5.48 -11.11
CA PRO A 179 18.44 -5.65 -11.25
C PRO A 179 19.08 -4.27 -11.42
N SER A 180 20.02 -3.93 -10.54
CA SER A 180 20.81 -2.71 -10.70
C SER A 180 21.55 -2.74 -12.03
N ASP A 181 21.41 -1.70 -12.85
CA ASP A 181 22.16 -1.60 -14.11
C ASP A 181 23.67 -1.58 -13.76
N PRO A 182 24.46 -2.57 -14.23
CA PRO A 182 25.90 -2.61 -13.97
C PRO A 182 26.65 -1.41 -14.58
N ARG A 183 26.01 -0.56 -15.39
CA ARG A 183 26.61 0.66 -15.97
C ARG A 183 26.46 1.92 -15.11
N SER A 184 25.73 1.89 -14.00
CA SER A 184 25.47 3.09 -13.18
C SER A 184 26.62 3.49 -12.23
N THR A 185 27.74 2.77 -12.22
CA THR A 185 28.86 3.01 -11.26
C THR A 185 30.07 3.75 -11.85
N LEU A 186 29.95 4.50 -12.94
CA LEU A 186 31.08 5.28 -13.46
C LEU A 186 30.66 6.69 -13.88
N LEU A 187 30.65 7.60 -12.90
CA LEU A 187 30.97 9.01 -13.08
C LEU A 187 31.44 9.56 -11.72
N SER A 188 32.65 9.15 -11.32
CA SER A 188 33.47 10.02 -10.47
C SER A 188 34.00 11.16 -11.35
N PRO A 189 33.94 12.42 -10.90
CA PRO A 189 34.55 13.53 -11.64
C PRO A 189 36.06 13.31 -11.67
N ALA A 190 36.67 13.39 -12.85
CA ALA A 190 38.12 13.44 -12.97
C ALA A 190 38.61 14.69 -12.23
N GLU A 191 39.39 14.48 -11.17
CA GLU A 191 40.13 15.54 -10.50
C GLU A 191 41.14 16.13 -11.48
N ASP A 192 41.10 17.46 -11.58
CA ASP A 192 42.13 18.30 -12.19
C ASP A 192 43.52 17.95 -11.62
N LEU A 193 44.49 17.75 -12.51
CA LEU A 193 45.91 17.89 -12.18
C LEU A 193 46.55 18.86 -13.18
N PRO A 194 47.29 19.88 -12.70
CA PRO A 194 47.92 20.88 -13.54
C PRO A 194 49.36 20.47 -13.88
N HIS A 195 49.78 20.67 -15.14
CA HIS A 195 51.19 20.85 -15.52
C HIS A 195 51.22 21.76 -16.76
N ALA A 196 51.67 23.00 -16.61
CA ALA A 196 53.08 23.46 -16.64
C ALA A 196 53.61 23.58 -18.08
#